data_AF-A0A975JGQ6-F1
#
_entry.id   AF-A0A975JGQ6-F1
#
_cell.length_a   1.000
_cell.length_b   1.000
_cell.length_c   1.000
_cell.angle_alpha   90.00
_cell.angle_beta   90.00
_cell.angle_gamma   90.00
#
_symmetry.space_group_name_H-M   'P 1'
#
loop_
_entity.id
_entity.type
_entity.pdbx_description
1 polymer ?
#
loop_
_entity_poly.entity_id
_entity_poly.type
_entity_poly.pdbx_seq_one_letter_code
_entity_poly.pdbx_strand_id
1 'polypeptide(L)'
;MDRAPAHDAPLLRGIEALEYVLAEHPRDAIVACIVAQAHVDLAWAWRGIGWDVEIARRNREAFEAHFARARDIMAPFSAQTANSALLASLACALNGAEEDGGRGLANRFEALIDINPRNTASLRALGTQMLPRWYGSYATLELEARRTAARTAGIWGAGGYTWVMFDAISMDDEACARLDLDFFVEGLRDILARRRDPHTANLLAAYCANTIGQAYSGHDAADHNRAQIAACANWIVREHLTELHPMIWAHAAQGFANNLRVSSASRFAAAGRDDALRIIAGLFRREIEAGKRIVFTDEGAQTQPA
;
A
#
# COMPACT_ATOMS: atom_id res chain seq x y z
N MET A 1 21.28 17.35 7.11
CA MET A 1 22.01 17.67 5.86
C MET A 1 20.97 18.06 4.84
N ASP A 2 20.92 19.35 4.50
CA ASP A 2 20.07 19.86 3.42
C ASP A 2 20.48 19.20 2.11
N ARG A 3 19.55 18.42 1.55
CA ARG A 3 19.74 17.61 0.34
C ARG A 3 19.25 18.39 -0.88
N ALA A 4 19.93 19.48 -1.21
CA ALA A 4 19.86 20.00 -2.55
C ALA A 4 20.86 19.21 -3.42
N PRO A 5 20.46 18.64 -4.57
CA PRO A 5 21.43 18.12 -5.51
C PRO A 5 22.42 19.23 -5.92
N ALA A 6 23.62 18.85 -6.36
CA ALA A 6 24.55 19.82 -6.93
C ALA A 6 23.86 20.62 -8.05
N HIS A 7 24.19 21.89 -8.19
CA HIS A 7 23.54 22.80 -9.12
C HIS A 7 23.58 22.29 -10.58
N ASP A 8 24.59 21.49 -10.92
CA ASP A 8 24.85 20.89 -12.23
C ASP A 8 24.56 19.39 -12.29
N ALA A 9 23.91 18.81 -11.26
CA ALA A 9 23.55 17.41 -11.28
C ALA A 9 22.67 17.13 -12.51
N PRO A 10 23.00 16.12 -13.33
CA PRO A 10 22.27 15.85 -14.57
C PRO A 10 20.97 15.09 -14.27
N LEU A 11 20.03 15.77 -13.61
CA LEU A 11 18.81 15.17 -13.05
C LEU A 11 17.94 14.49 -14.11
N LEU A 12 18.04 14.91 -15.38
CA LEU A 12 17.28 14.35 -16.50
C LEU A 12 17.99 13.22 -17.26
N ARG A 13 19.30 13.02 -17.07
CA ARG A 13 20.06 12.01 -17.84
C ARG A 13 19.50 10.59 -17.70
N GLY A 14 18.96 10.26 -16.53
CA GLY A 14 18.37 8.95 -16.29
C GLY A 14 17.15 8.70 -17.17
N ILE A 15 16.21 9.65 -17.22
CA ILE A 15 15.00 9.50 -18.04
C ILE A 15 15.30 9.64 -19.52
N GLU A 16 16.25 10.50 -19.91
CA GLU A 16 16.74 10.60 -21.28
C GLU A 16 17.33 9.28 -21.79
N ALA A 17 18.13 8.59 -20.96
CA ALA A 17 18.68 7.28 -21.30
C ALA A 17 17.59 6.23 -21.56
N LEU A 18 16.53 6.24 -20.75
CA LEU A 18 15.38 5.35 -20.93
C LEU A 18 14.60 5.67 -22.21
N GLU A 19 14.47 6.93 -22.58
CA GLU A 19 13.84 7.36 -23.84
C GLU A 19 14.63 6.88 -25.07
N TYR A 20 15.97 6.85 -25.01
CA TYR A 20 16.78 6.24 -26.07
C TYR A 20 16.53 4.74 -26.20
N VAL A 21 16.44 4.01 -25.09
CA VAL A 21 16.09 2.57 -25.10
C VAL A 21 14.70 2.35 -25.70
N LEU A 22 13.72 3.21 -25.36
CA LEU A 22 12.39 3.14 -25.97
C LEU A 22 12.43 3.35 -27.49
N ALA A 23 13.25 4.29 -27.97
CA ALA A 23 13.42 4.55 -29.40
C ALA A 23 14.08 3.37 -30.14
N GLU A 24 14.97 2.63 -29.50
CA GLU A 24 15.56 1.39 -30.03
C GLU A 24 14.57 0.21 -30.04
N HIS A 25 13.57 0.23 -29.13
CA HIS A 25 12.58 -0.84 -28.96
C HIS A 25 11.11 -0.34 -29.08
N PRO A 26 10.71 0.31 -30.18
CA PRO A 26 9.43 1.05 -30.26
C PRO A 26 8.17 0.16 -30.27
N ARG A 27 8.33 -1.16 -30.41
CA ARG A 27 7.22 -2.14 -30.43
C ARG A 27 7.22 -3.06 -29.21
N ASP A 28 8.17 -2.89 -28.29
CA ASP A 28 8.25 -3.68 -27.08
C ASP A 28 7.38 -3.04 -25.98
N ALA A 29 6.25 -3.67 -25.70
CA ALA A 29 5.30 -3.18 -24.70
C ALA A 29 5.87 -3.17 -23.28
N ILE A 30 6.84 -4.04 -22.97
CA ILE A 30 7.46 -4.12 -21.65
C ILE A 30 8.45 -2.97 -21.47
N VAL A 31 9.27 -2.69 -22.48
CA VAL A 31 10.14 -1.51 -22.49
C VAL A 31 9.29 -0.24 -22.37
N ALA A 32 8.25 -0.10 -23.20
CA ALA A 32 7.33 1.02 -23.13
C ALA A 32 6.72 1.20 -21.72
N CYS A 33 6.27 0.11 -21.10
CA CYS A 33 5.72 0.14 -19.75
C CYS A 33 6.73 0.59 -18.69
N ILE A 34 7.98 0.10 -18.75
CA ILE A 34 9.02 0.49 -17.80
C ILE A 34 9.33 1.99 -17.93
N VAL A 35 9.49 2.48 -19.16
CA VAL A 35 9.80 3.90 -19.40
C VAL A 35 8.61 4.78 -18.97
N ALA A 36 7.38 4.42 -19.33
CA ALA A 36 6.19 5.13 -18.91
C ALA A 36 6.01 5.13 -17.37
N GLN A 37 6.29 4.02 -16.68
CA GLN A 37 6.29 3.98 -15.22
C GLN A 37 7.35 4.93 -14.62
N ALA A 38 8.54 5.01 -15.21
CA ALA A 38 9.56 5.95 -14.77
C ALA A 38 9.11 7.41 -14.91
N HIS A 39 8.36 7.75 -15.97
CA HIS A 39 7.71 9.06 -16.10
C HIS A 39 6.66 9.28 -15.00
N VAL A 40 5.82 8.30 -14.69
CA VAL A 40 4.83 8.39 -13.59
C VAL A 40 5.53 8.64 -12.24
N ASP A 41 6.60 7.92 -11.95
CA ASP A 41 7.36 8.09 -10.70
C ASP A 41 7.99 9.49 -10.59
N LEU A 42 8.55 9.99 -11.71
CA LEU A 42 9.07 11.36 -11.79
C LEU A 42 7.98 12.41 -11.60
N ALA A 43 6.79 12.20 -12.18
CA ALA A 43 5.67 13.09 -11.99
C ALA A 43 5.33 13.20 -10.50
N TRP A 44 5.13 12.07 -9.80
CA TRP A 44 4.84 12.06 -8.37
C TRP A 44 5.97 12.71 -7.54
N ALA A 45 7.24 12.54 -7.95
CA ALA A 45 8.37 13.21 -7.30
C ALA A 45 8.32 14.74 -7.46
N TRP A 46 7.89 15.25 -8.63
CA TRP A 46 7.67 16.68 -8.86
C TRP A 46 6.48 17.23 -8.07
N ARG A 47 5.35 16.52 -8.05
CA ARG A 47 4.15 16.91 -7.28
C ARG A 47 4.48 17.02 -5.79
N GLY A 48 5.22 16.05 -5.26
CA GLY A 48 5.50 15.93 -3.84
C GLY A 48 4.27 15.48 -3.03
N ILE A 49 4.31 15.72 -1.72
CA ILE A 49 3.32 15.25 -0.73
C ILE A 49 2.39 16.37 -0.21
N GLY A 50 2.55 17.59 -0.70
CA GLY A 50 1.77 18.75 -0.25
C GLY A 50 0.33 18.72 -0.76
N TRP A 51 -0.52 19.58 -0.17
CA TRP A 51 -1.89 19.77 -0.65
C TRP A 51 -1.89 20.43 -2.03
N ASP A 52 -2.92 20.19 -2.83
CA ASP A 52 -2.95 20.69 -4.22
C ASP A 52 -2.79 22.22 -4.34
N VAL A 53 -3.28 22.96 -3.34
CA VAL A 53 -3.16 24.43 -3.28
C VAL A 53 -1.72 24.92 -2.99
N GLU A 54 -0.86 24.06 -2.45
CA GLU A 54 0.52 24.35 -2.08
C GLU A 54 1.51 24.00 -3.19
N ILE A 55 1.07 23.29 -4.23
CA ILE A 55 1.94 22.83 -5.31
C ILE A 55 2.28 24.01 -6.23
N ALA A 56 3.57 24.37 -6.27
CA ALA A 56 4.08 25.40 -7.18
C ALA A 56 3.72 25.09 -8.65
N ARG A 57 3.35 26.13 -9.41
CA ARG A 57 2.94 25.99 -10.83
C ARG A 57 3.93 25.17 -11.66
N ARG A 58 5.24 25.43 -11.53
CA ARG A 58 6.30 24.68 -12.22
C ARG A 58 6.23 23.18 -11.95
N ASN A 59 5.97 22.79 -10.70
CA ASN A 59 5.90 21.39 -10.32
C ASN A 59 4.65 20.72 -10.89
N ARG A 60 3.53 21.45 -10.97
CA ARG A 60 2.30 21.00 -11.61
C ARG A 60 2.50 20.79 -13.12
N GLU A 61 3.12 21.74 -13.80
CA GLU A 61 3.45 21.63 -15.22
C GLU A 61 4.38 20.44 -15.50
N ALA A 62 5.38 20.22 -14.64
CA ALA A 62 6.25 19.05 -14.76
C ALA A 62 5.51 17.73 -14.52
N PHE A 63 4.63 17.67 -13.50
CA PHE A 63 3.77 16.52 -13.24
C PHE A 63 2.90 16.19 -14.47
N GLU A 64 2.21 17.19 -15.01
CA GLU A 64 1.34 17.03 -16.20
C GLU A 64 2.13 16.58 -17.43
N ALA A 65 3.30 17.18 -17.69
CA ALA A 65 4.14 16.80 -18.82
C ALA A 65 4.64 15.35 -18.75
N HIS A 66 5.05 14.89 -17.57
CA HIS A 66 5.48 13.50 -17.39
C HIS A 66 4.30 12.52 -17.52
N PHE A 67 3.12 12.84 -16.98
CA PHE A 67 1.91 12.02 -17.19
C PHE A 67 1.48 11.97 -18.66
N ALA A 68 1.51 13.11 -19.36
CA ALA A 68 1.20 13.16 -20.79
C ALA A 68 2.17 12.28 -21.59
N ARG A 69 3.47 12.38 -21.33
CA ARG A 69 4.46 11.54 -22.00
C ARG A 69 4.24 10.05 -21.71
N ALA A 70 3.92 9.68 -20.48
CA ALA A 70 3.63 8.29 -20.13
C ALA A 70 2.38 7.75 -20.87
N ARG A 71 1.34 8.58 -21.05
CA ARG A 71 0.17 8.23 -21.86
C ARG A 71 0.53 8.05 -23.33
N ASP A 72 1.33 8.94 -23.91
CA ASP A 72 1.78 8.84 -25.30
C ASP A 72 2.56 7.55 -25.56
N ILE A 73 3.45 7.18 -24.63
CA ILE A 73 4.23 5.93 -24.70
C ILE A 73 3.30 4.71 -24.67
N MET A 74 2.24 4.74 -23.85
CA MET A 74 1.33 3.61 -23.65
C MET A 74 0.19 3.52 -24.67
N ALA A 75 -0.15 4.61 -25.37
CA ALA A 75 -1.26 4.65 -26.32
C ALA A 75 -1.22 3.52 -27.38
N PRO A 76 -0.07 3.19 -28.01
CA PRO A 76 0.02 2.09 -28.98
C PRO A 76 -0.25 0.70 -28.39
N PHE A 77 -0.15 0.55 -27.07
CA PHE A 77 -0.23 -0.74 -26.37
C PHE A 77 -1.53 -0.92 -25.58
N SER A 78 -2.48 0.02 -25.68
CA SER A 78 -3.76 0.00 -24.95
C SER A 78 -4.52 -1.33 -25.07
N ALA A 79 -4.59 -1.91 -26.27
CA ALA A 79 -5.25 -3.19 -26.52
C ALA A 79 -4.58 -4.40 -25.82
N GLN A 80 -3.30 -4.28 -25.45
CA GLN A 80 -2.56 -5.37 -24.80
C GLN A 80 -2.79 -5.43 -23.28
N THR A 81 -3.36 -4.37 -22.69
CA THR A 81 -3.64 -4.28 -21.25
C THR A 81 -4.49 -5.44 -20.73
N ALA A 82 -5.47 -5.89 -21.51
CA ALA A 82 -6.36 -7.01 -21.15
C ALA A 82 -5.63 -8.34 -20.90
N ASN A 83 -4.40 -8.51 -21.39
CA ASN A 83 -3.64 -9.75 -21.30
C ASN A 83 -2.35 -9.64 -20.48
N SER A 84 -2.10 -8.47 -19.86
CA SER A 84 -0.88 -8.24 -19.09
C SER A 84 -1.16 -7.43 -17.83
N ALA A 85 -1.01 -8.06 -16.66
CA ALA A 85 -1.18 -7.40 -15.38
C ALA A 85 -0.24 -6.19 -15.21
N LEU A 86 0.97 -6.26 -15.78
CA LEU A 86 1.92 -5.15 -15.74
C LEU A 86 1.36 -3.93 -16.50
N LEU A 87 0.92 -4.13 -17.74
CA LEU A 87 0.37 -3.05 -18.57
C LEU A 87 -0.96 -2.52 -18.00
N ALA A 88 -1.83 -3.41 -17.51
CA ALA A 88 -3.09 -3.04 -16.87
C ALA A 88 -2.87 -2.23 -15.58
N SER A 89 -1.84 -2.57 -14.79
CA SER A 89 -1.49 -1.81 -13.58
C SER A 89 -1.08 -0.38 -13.92
N LEU A 90 -0.22 -0.19 -14.91
CA LEU A 90 0.18 1.14 -15.36
C LEU A 90 -1.01 1.89 -15.97
N ALA A 91 -1.87 1.21 -16.74
CA ALA A 91 -3.08 1.82 -17.28
C ALA A 91 -4.04 2.31 -16.18
N CYS A 92 -4.15 1.59 -15.06
CA CYS A 92 -4.91 2.06 -13.90
C CYS A 92 -4.27 3.31 -13.27
N ALA A 93 -2.93 3.35 -13.18
CA ALA A 93 -2.20 4.49 -12.61
C ALA A 93 -2.27 5.76 -13.49
N LEU A 94 -2.30 5.63 -14.82
CA LEU A 94 -2.34 6.75 -15.76
C LEU A 94 -3.73 7.41 -15.89
N ASN A 95 -4.79 6.66 -15.60
CA ASN A 95 -6.18 7.07 -15.81
C ASN A 95 -6.85 7.58 -14.54
N GLY A 96 -6.12 8.37 -13.75
CA GLY A 96 -6.74 9.29 -12.80
C GLY A 96 -7.26 10.51 -13.56
N ALA A 97 -8.58 10.69 -13.61
CA ALA A 97 -9.30 11.80 -14.24
C ALA A 97 -9.42 11.80 -15.78
N GLU A 98 -10.00 10.75 -16.37
CA GLU A 98 -10.70 10.90 -17.66
C GLU A 98 -12.22 10.70 -17.48
N GLU A 99 -12.99 11.36 -18.34
CA GLU A 99 -14.38 11.86 -18.21
C GLU A 99 -15.49 10.87 -17.79
N ASP A 100 -15.21 9.59 -17.59
CA ASP A 100 -16.21 8.52 -17.36
C ASP A 100 -16.57 8.25 -15.89
N GLY A 101 -16.07 9.07 -14.95
CA GLY A 101 -16.35 8.95 -13.52
C GLY A 101 -15.76 7.70 -12.84
N GLY A 102 -15.97 7.56 -11.53
CA GLY A 102 -15.37 6.49 -10.71
C GLY A 102 -15.69 5.06 -11.16
N ARG A 103 -16.77 4.85 -11.92
CA ARG A 103 -17.20 3.53 -12.40
C ARG A 103 -16.28 2.97 -13.49
N GLY A 104 -15.78 3.81 -14.40
CA GLY A 104 -14.81 3.38 -15.41
C GLY A 104 -13.48 2.93 -14.79
N LEU A 105 -13.06 3.58 -13.71
CA LEU A 105 -11.85 3.20 -12.98
C LEU A 105 -12.02 1.89 -12.21
N ALA A 106 -13.15 1.69 -11.52
CA ALA A 106 -13.45 0.44 -10.83
C ALA A 106 -13.40 -0.77 -11.78
N ASN A 107 -14.01 -0.66 -12.96
CA ASN A 107 -13.99 -1.72 -13.98
C ASN A 107 -12.56 -2.07 -14.46
N ARG A 108 -11.66 -1.09 -14.55
CA ARG A 108 -10.25 -1.33 -14.92
C ARG A 108 -9.49 -2.09 -13.84
N PHE A 109 -9.70 -1.72 -12.58
CA PHE A 109 -9.15 -2.46 -11.44
C PHE A 109 -9.73 -3.87 -11.35
N GLU A 110 -11.03 -4.04 -11.62
CA GLU A 110 -11.65 -5.35 -11.74
C GLU A 110 -10.92 -6.23 -12.76
N ALA A 111 -10.74 -5.75 -13.99
CA ALA A 111 -10.02 -6.50 -15.02
C ALA A 111 -8.57 -6.82 -14.60
N LEU A 112 -7.87 -5.87 -13.97
CA LEU A 112 -6.52 -6.10 -13.44
C LEU A 112 -6.49 -7.20 -12.36
N ILE A 113 -7.46 -7.16 -11.43
CA ILE A 113 -7.58 -8.14 -10.34
C ILE A 113 -7.92 -9.51 -10.93
N ASP A 114 -8.75 -9.60 -11.95
CA ASP A 114 -9.06 -10.88 -12.61
C ASP A 114 -7.81 -11.52 -13.25
N ILE A 115 -6.92 -10.71 -13.84
CA ILE A 115 -5.66 -11.20 -14.42
C ILE A 115 -4.66 -11.64 -13.33
N ASN A 116 -4.58 -10.92 -12.21
CA ASN A 116 -3.63 -11.22 -11.15
C ASN A 116 -4.23 -11.09 -9.72
N PRO A 117 -5.13 -12.03 -9.34
CA PRO A 117 -5.93 -11.88 -8.13
C PRO A 117 -5.15 -12.10 -6.83
N ARG A 118 -3.90 -12.57 -6.93
CA ARG A 118 -2.99 -12.74 -5.77
C ARG A 118 -2.16 -11.50 -5.48
N ASN A 119 -2.13 -10.51 -6.38
CA ASN A 119 -1.39 -9.29 -6.16
C ASN A 119 -2.19 -8.30 -5.30
N THR A 120 -1.88 -8.27 -4.01
CA THR A 120 -2.57 -7.41 -3.03
C THR A 120 -2.40 -5.92 -3.33
N ALA A 121 -1.35 -5.51 -4.06
CA ALA A 121 -1.15 -4.11 -4.42
C ALA A 121 -2.29 -3.55 -5.28
N SER A 122 -2.84 -4.35 -6.19
CA SER A 122 -3.96 -3.93 -7.04
C SER A 122 -5.26 -3.79 -6.25
N LEU A 123 -5.51 -4.69 -5.29
CA LEU A 123 -6.68 -4.62 -4.40
C LEU A 123 -6.60 -3.37 -3.51
N ARG A 124 -5.44 -3.13 -2.92
CA ARG A 124 -5.16 -1.96 -2.09
C ARG A 124 -5.29 -0.65 -2.87
N ALA A 125 -4.73 -0.61 -4.07
CA ALA A 125 -4.82 0.56 -4.95
C ALA A 125 -6.27 0.88 -5.36
N LEU A 126 -7.10 -0.14 -5.62
CA LEU A 126 -8.53 0.05 -5.87
C LEU A 126 -9.18 0.83 -4.71
N GLY A 127 -8.97 0.39 -3.46
CA GLY A 127 -9.57 1.04 -2.31
C GLY A 127 -9.18 2.52 -2.17
N THR A 128 -7.88 2.81 -2.29
CA THR A 128 -7.39 4.19 -2.28
C THR A 128 -8.04 5.02 -3.37
N GLN A 129 -8.14 4.51 -4.60
CA GLN A 129 -8.71 5.25 -5.74
C GLN A 129 -10.23 5.44 -5.64
N MET A 130 -10.93 4.61 -4.84
CA MET A 130 -12.36 4.75 -4.59
C MET A 130 -12.72 5.77 -3.50
N LEU A 131 -11.73 6.37 -2.82
CA LEU A 131 -12.00 7.45 -1.86
C LEU A 131 -12.55 8.71 -2.56
N PRO A 132 -13.37 9.54 -1.86
CA PRO A 132 -13.93 10.77 -2.44
C PRO A 132 -12.91 11.80 -2.88
N ARG A 133 -11.74 11.85 -2.24
CA ARG A 133 -10.65 12.76 -2.61
C ARG A 133 -10.07 12.50 -4.01
N TRP A 134 -10.40 11.34 -4.60
CA TRP A 134 -9.98 10.96 -5.94
C TRP A 134 -11.20 10.97 -6.87
N TYR A 135 -11.79 9.80 -7.14
CA TYR A 135 -12.85 9.65 -8.15
C TYR A 135 -14.08 8.87 -7.66
N GLY A 136 -14.04 8.39 -6.41
CA GLY A 136 -15.08 7.52 -5.87
C GLY A 136 -15.97 8.20 -4.85
N SER A 137 -16.59 7.36 -4.03
CA SER A 137 -17.43 7.75 -2.89
C SER A 137 -17.30 6.67 -1.83
N TYR A 138 -17.63 6.97 -0.57
CA TYR A 138 -17.64 5.94 0.48
C TYR A 138 -18.56 4.76 0.15
N ALA A 139 -19.69 5.02 -0.53
CA ALA A 139 -20.60 3.97 -0.99
C ALA A 139 -19.98 3.12 -2.12
N THR A 140 -19.25 3.75 -3.04
CA THR A 140 -18.53 3.04 -4.11
C THR A 140 -17.39 2.19 -3.53
N LEU A 141 -16.61 2.73 -2.59
CA LEU A 141 -15.55 2.00 -1.90
C LEU A 141 -16.11 0.72 -1.24
N GLU A 142 -17.19 0.85 -0.47
CA GLU A 142 -17.84 -0.27 0.20
C GLU A 142 -18.36 -1.32 -0.80
N LEU A 143 -19.05 -0.87 -1.86
CA LEU A 143 -19.56 -1.75 -2.90
C LEU A 143 -18.45 -2.54 -3.59
N GLU A 144 -17.38 -1.85 -4.01
CA GLU A 144 -16.28 -2.47 -4.74
C GLU A 144 -15.41 -3.37 -3.84
N ALA A 145 -15.29 -3.05 -2.55
CA ALA A 145 -14.65 -3.94 -1.57
C ALA A 145 -15.41 -5.27 -1.43
N ARG A 146 -16.75 -5.22 -1.33
CA ARG A 146 -17.58 -6.44 -1.26
C ARG A 146 -17.57 -7.25 -2.55
N ARG A 147 -17.64 -6.58 -3.72
CA ARG A 147 -17.50 -7.24 -5.03
C ARG A 147 -16.15 -7.93 -5.17
N THR A 148 -15.07 -7.27 -4.75
CA THR A 148 -13.72 -7.82 -4.79
C THR A 148 -13.57 -9.00 -3.83
N ALA A 149 -14.18 -8.94 -2.65
CA ALA A 149 -14.22 -10.07 -1.72
C ALA A 149 -14.93 -11.29 -2.34
N ALA A 150 -16.09 -11.09 -2.95
CA ALA A 150 -16.81 -12.16 -3.63
C ALA A 150 -16.01 -12.75 -4.81
N ARG A 151 -15.43 -11.87 -5.65
CA ARG A 151 -14.59 -12.26 -6.80
C ARG A 151 -13.38 -13.08 -6.37
N THR A 152 -12.75 -12.71 -5.25
CA THR A 152 -11.51 -13.32 -4.80
C THR A 152 -11.69 -14.31 -3.64
N ALA A 153 -12.93 -14.69 -3.31
CA ALA A 153 -13.25 -15.55 -2.17
C ALA A 153 -12.51 -16.90 -2.19
N GLY A 154 -12.31 -17.48 -3.38
CA GLY A 154 -11.54 -18.72 -3.53
C GLY A 154 -10.06 -18.58 -3.13
N ILE A 155 -9.51 -17.37 -3.20
CA ILE A 155 -8.10 -17.07 -2.91
C ILE A 155 -7.93 -16.48 -1.52
N TRP A 156 -8.78 -15.52 -1.16
CA TRP A 156 -8.63 -14.69 0.04
C TRP A 156 -9.75 -14.87 1.07
N GLY A 157 -10.83 -15.60 0.77
CA GLY A 157 -12.03 -15.58 1.61
C GLY A 157 -12.55 -14.14 1.77
N ALA A 158 -12.82 -13.71 3.00
CA ALA A 158 -13.12 -12.32 3.33
C ALA A 158 -11.94 -11.36 3.13
N GLY A 159 -10.70 -11.87 3.01
CA GLY A 159 -9.49 -11.07 2.88
C GLY A 159 -9.45 -10.12 1.68
N GLY A 160 -10.23 -10.38 0.63
CA GLY A 160 -10.39 -9.45 -0.49
C GLY A 160 -10.96 -8.10 -0.05
N TYR A 161 -11.91 -8.11 0.89
CA TYR A 161 -12.47 -6.90 1.49
C TYR A 161 -11.41 -6.16 2.31
N THR A 162 -10.70 -6.87 3.18
CA THR A 162 -9.62 -6.32 4.00
C THR A 162 -8.53 -5.66 3.15
N TRP A 163 -8.09 -6.30 2.06
CA TRP A 163 -7.07 -5.72 1.19
C TRP A 163 -7.53 -4.46 0.46
N VAL A 164 -8.80 -4.39 0.03
CA VAL A 164 -9.34 -3.16 -0.55
C VAL A 164 -9.41 -2.05 0.50
N MET A 165 -9.91 -2.35 1.69
CA MET A 165 -10.05 -1.34 2.75
C MET A 165 -8.72 -0.89 3.37
N PHE A 166 -7.66 -1.70 3.27
CA PHE A 166 -6.41 -1.59 4.02
C PHE A 166 -5.80 -0.17 4.02
N ASP A 167 -5.58 0.39 2.84
CA ASP A 167 -4.99 1.74 2.72
C ASP A 167 -6.07 2.83 2.84
N ALA A 168 -7.31 2.54 2.44
CA ALA A 168 -8.39 3.53 2.48
C ALA A 168 -8.69 4.00 3.91
N ILE A 169 -8.79 3.07 4.88
CA ILE A 169 -9.14 3.39 6.27
C ILE A 169 -7.97 3.96 7.08
N SER A 170 -6.72 3.74 6.64
CA SER A 170 -5.57 4.38 7.27
C SER A 170 -5.42 5.84 6.84
N MET A 171 -5.89 6.18 5.63
CA MET A 171 -5.77 7.51 5.05
C MET A 171 -6.98 8.42 5.33
N ASP A 172 -8.17 7.88 5.64
CA ASP A 172 -9.43 8.61 5.69
C ASP A 172 -10.30 8.22 6.91
N ASP A 173 -10.59 9.19 7.78
CA ASP A 173 -11.36 8.93 9.01
C ASP A 173 -12.79 8.47 8.73
N GLU A 174 -13.46 9.07 7.75
CA GLU A 174 -14.85 8.74 7.42
C GLU A 174 -14.95 7.35 6.76
N ALA A 175 -13.96 6.95 5.95
CA ALA A 175 -13.87 5.58 5.46
C ALA A 175 -13.67 4.58 6.62
N CYS A 176 -12.82 4.91 7.60
CA CYS A 176 -12.61 4.08 8.78
C CYS A 176 -13.87 4.00 9.66
N ALA A 177 -14.58 5.11 9.85
CA ALA A 177 -15.81 5.18 10.65
C ALA A 177 -16.96 4.34 10.05
N ARG A 178 -17.02 4.23 8.72
CA ARG A 178 -18.05 3.46 7.99
C ARG A 178 -17.71 1.99 7.79
N LEU A 179 -16.52 1.56 8.18
CA LEU A 179 -16.03 0.21 7.94
C LEU A 179 -16.96 -0.85 8.56
N ASP A 180 -17.29 -1.88 7.77
CA ASP A 180 -17.75 -3.17 8.32
C ASP A 180 -16.57 -3.83 9.04
N LEU A 181 -16.44 -3.53 10.33
CA LEU A 181 -15.31 -3.92 11.16
C LEU A 181 -15.24 -5.44 11.33
N ASP A 182 -16.38 -6.10 11.53
CA ASP A 182 -16.42 -7.55 11.73
C ASP A 182 -15.93 -8.28 10.48
N PHE A 183 -16.39 -7.84 9.30
CA PHE A 183 -15.94 -8.42 8.03
C PHE A 183 -14.46 -8.12 7.73
N PHE A 184 -13.97 -6.93 8.13
CA PHE A 184 -12.54 -6.61 8.04
C PHE A 184 -11.68 -7.56 8.88
N VAL A 185 -12.08 -7.80 10.14
CA VAL A 185 -11.35 -8.66 11.07
C VAL A 185 -11.46 -10.13 10.68
N GLU A 186 -12.60 -10.58 10.15
CA GLU A 186 -12.72 -11.90 9.51
C GLU A 186 -11.73 -12.05 8.36
N GLY A 187 -11.62 -11.04 7.49
CA GLY A 187 -10.66 -11.04 6.39
C GLY A 187 -9.20 -11.07 6.85
N LEU A 188 -8.83 -10.44 7.97
CA LEU A 188 -7.49 -10.58 8.56
C LEU A 188 -7.19 -12.06 8.92
N ARG A 189 -8.16 -12.75 9.53
CA ARG A 189 -8.03 -14.17 9.87
C ARG A 189 -7.91 -15.03 8.63
N ASP A 190 -8.75 -14.80 7.63
CA ASP A 190 -8.72 -15.54 6.37
C ASP A 190 -7.39 -15.37 5.63
N ILE A 191 -6.84 -14.15 5.59
CA ILE A 191 -5.52 -13.89 5.00
C ILE A 191 -4.47 -14.74 5.70
N LEU A 192 -4.37 -14.69 7.03
CA LEU A 192 -3.34 -15.41 7.79
C LEU A 192 -3.53 -16.94 7.76
N ALA A 193 -4.78 -17.42 7.68
CA ALA A 193 -5.07 -18.84 7.53
C ALA A 193 -4.57 -19.40 6.19
N ARG A 194 -4.69 -18.61 5.12
CA ARG A 194 -4.37 -18.97 3.72
C ARG A 194 -2.94 -18.64 3.31
N ARG A 195 -2.33 -17.62 3.92
CA ARG A 195 -0.95 -17.12 3.69
C ARG A 195 -0.19 -17.07 5.01
N ARG A 196 0.38 -18.21 5.38
CA ARG A 196 1.16 -18.39 6.63
C ARG A 196 2.62 -17.95 6.50
N ASP A 197 2.92 -17.03 5.59
CA ASP A 197 4.29 -16.55 5.41
C ASP A 197 4.63 -15.46 6.44
N PRO A 198 5.89 -15.40 6.93
CA PRO A 198 6.26 -14.45 7.97
C PRO A 198 6.12 -12.98 7.54
N HIS A 199 6.27 -12.70 6.25
CA HIS A 199 6.12 -11.36 5.70
C HIS A 199 4.69 -10.84 5.92
N THR A 200 3.68 -11.64 5.56
CA THR A 200 2.26 -11.30 5.73
C THR A 200 1.89 -11.13 7.20
N ALA A 201 2.37 -12.01 8.08
CA ALA A 201 2.17 -11.88 9.52
C ALA A 201 2.76 -10.57 10.08
N ASN A 202 4.00 -10.23 9.70
CA ASN A 202 4.62 -8.96 10.09
C ASN A 202 3.86 -7.75 9.52
N LEU A 203 3.43 -7.80 8.26
CA LEU A 203 2.69 -6.71 7.61
C LEU A 203 1.40 -6.40 8.36
N LEU A 204 0.58 -7.43 8.63
CA LEU A 204 -0.70 -7.25 9.30
C LEU A 204 -0.53 -6.87 10.77
N ALA A 205 0.42 -7.49 11.49
CA ALA A 205 0.72 -7.14 12.87
C ALA A 205 1.19 -5.69 13.00
N ALA A 206 2.15 -5.27 12.17
CA ALA A 206 2.69 -3.92 12.18
C ALA A 206 1.64 -2.89 11.75
N TYR A 207 0.81 -3.22 10.75
CA TYR A 207 -0.31 -2.36 10.35
C TYR A 207 -1.29 -2.13 11.51
N CYS A 208 -1.74 -3.20 12.16
CA CYS A 208 -2.67 -3.10 13.28
C CYS A 208 -2.06 -2.30 14.44
N ALA A 209 -0.83 -2.60 14.82
CA ALA A 209 -0.19 -2.00 15.99
C ALA A 209 0.30 -0.56 15.76
N ASN A 210 0.83 -0.25 14.58
CA ASN A 210 1.43 1.05 14.28
C ASN A 210 0.52 1.92 13.42
N THR A 211 0.31 1.50 12.17
CA THR A 211 -0.37 2.34 11.19
C THR A 211 -1.78 2.71 11.64
N ILE A 212 -2.53 1.75 12.19
CA ILE A 212 -3.87 2.00 12.72
C ILE A 212 -3.84 2.33 14.22
N GLY A 213 -3.08 1.57 15.01
CA GLY A 213 -3.03 1.73 16.46
C GLY A 213 -2.43 3.05 16.96
N GLN A 214 -1.81 3.86 16.11
CA GLN A 214 -1.28 5.19 16.44
C GLN A 214 -1.95 6.33 15.69
N ALA A 215 -2.96 6.07 14.85
CA ALA A 215 -3.61 7.06 13.99
C ALA A 215 -4.89 7.68 14.57
N TYR A 216 -4.94 7.91 15.88
CA TYR A 216 -6.10 8.55 16.51
C TYR A 216 -6.24 10.00 16.03
N SER A 217 -7.45 10.33 15.59
CA SER A 217 -7.76 11.59 14.89
C SER A 217 -8.64 12.53 15.71
N GLY A 218 -9.31 12.01 16.75
CA GLY A 218 -10.41 12.68 17.44
C GLY A 218 -11.78 12.41 16.81
N HIS A 219 -11.85 11.62 15.74
CA HIS A 219 -13.11 11.16 15.15
C HIS A 219 -13.62 9.91 15.88
N ASP A 220 -14.55 10.07 16.81
CA ASP A 220 -15.02 9.02 17.73
C ASP A 220 -15.28 7.65 17.08
N ALA A 221 -16.06 7.60 16.00
CA ALA A 221 -16.40 6.34 15.33
C ALA A 221 -15.19 5.68 14.65
N ALA A 222 -14.32 6.46 14.00
CA ALA A 222 -13.10 5.96 13.38
C ALA A 222 -12.14 5.45 14.45
N ASP A 223 -11.92 6.24 15.50
CA ASP A 223 -11.03 5.92 16.60
C ASP A 223 -11.50 4.69 17.39
N HIS A 224 -12.81 4.46 17.50
CA HIS A 224 -13.37 3.20 18.00
C HIS A 224 -12.95 2.01 17.14
N ASN A 225 -13.13 2.09 15.81
CA ASN A 225 -12.73 1.03 14.90
C ASN A 225 -11.21 0.80 14.91
N ARG A 226 -10.42 1.88 14.95
CA ARG A 226 -8.95 1.80 15.07
C ARG A 226 -8.52 1.06 16.33
N ALA A 227 -9.18 1.31 17.47
CA ALA A 227 -8.87 0.61 18.71
C ALA A 227 -9.12 -0.91 18.60
N GLN A 228 -10.22 -1.32 17.95
CA GLN A 228 -10.53 -2.74 17.72
C GLN A 228 -9.55 -3.40 16.74
N ILE A 229 -9.19 -2.72 15.66
CA ILE A 229 -8.18 -3.20 14.71
C ILE A 229 -6.81 -3.30 15.40
N ALA A 230 -6.43 -2.31 16.21
CA ALA A 230 -5.17 -2.33 16.96
C ALA A 230 -5.10 -3.52 17.94
N ALA A 231 -6.21 -3.86 18.60
CA ALA A 231 -6.30 -5.04 19.47
C ALA A 231 -6.04 -6.35 18.72
N CYS A 232 -6.29 -6.42 17.40
CA CYS A 232 -6.00 -7.60 16.60
C CYS A 232 -4.49 -7.93 16.53
N ALA A 233 -3.61 -6.94 16.71
CA ALA A 233 -2.18 -7.19 16.78
C ALA A 233 -1.81 -8.23 17.84
N ASN A 234 -2.57 -8.32 18.94
CA ASN A 234 -2.29 -9.28 20.02
C ASN A 234 -2.36 -10.74 19.53
N TRP A 235 -3.47 -11.15 18.89
CA TRP A 235 -3.61 -12.53 18.43
C TRP A 235 -2.72 -12.80 17.21
N ILE A 236 -2.55 -11.81 16.31
CA ILE A 236 -1.66 -11.96 15.14
C ILE A 236 -0.23 -12.24 15.59
N VAL A 237 0.30 -11.43 16.52
CA VAL A 237 1.67 -11.60 17.00
C VAL A 237 1.85 -12.92 17.75
N ARG A 238 0.86 -13.31 18.56
CA ARG A 238 0.96 -14.53 19.37
C ARG A 238 0.86 -15.80 18.54
N GLU A 239 -0.02 -15.82 17.55
CA GLU A 239 -0.40 -17.03 16.82
C GLU A 239 0.30 -17.18 15.46
N HIS A 240 0.76 -16.08 14.85
CA HIS A 240 1.25 -16.09 13.47
C HIS A 240 2.66 -15.54 13.28
N LEU A 241 3.22 -14.81 14.26
CA LEU A 241 4.56 -14.25 14.11
C LEU A 241 5.62 -15.32 14.44
N THR A 242 6.33 -15.78 13.41
CA THR A 242 7.40 -16.80 13.52
C THR A 242 8.82 -16.22 13.43
N GLU A 243 8.94 -15.01 12.88
CA GLU A 243 10.16 -14.21 12.84
C GLU A 243 9.81 -12.73 12.74
N LEU A 244 10.76 -11.86 13.09
CA LEU A 244 10.59 -10.42 13.02
C LEU A 244 11.22 -9.87 11.75
N HIS A 245 10.47 -9.05 10.98
CA HIS A 245 10.96 -8.35 9.79
C HIS A 245 11.04 -6.84 10.05
N PRO A 246 12.18 -6.30 10.52
CA PRO A 246 12.26 -4.93 11.01
C PRO A 246 11.91 -3.85 9.99
N MET A 247 12.18 -4.10 8.71
CA MET A 247 11.88 -3.16 7.64
C MET A 247 10.37 -2.89 7.51
N ILE A 248 9.54 -3.92 7.69
CA ILE A 248 8.07 -3.80 7.62
C ILE A 248 7.57 -2.91 8.75
N TRP A 249 8.06 -3.14 9.97
CA TRP A 249 7.69 -2.34 11.14
C TRP A 249 8.15 -0.88 11.03
N ALA A 250 9.34 -0.65 10.47
CA ALA A 250 9.85 0.69 10.18
C ALA A 250 8.92 1.45 9.21
N HIS A 251 8.47 0.79 8.15
CA HIS A 251 7.50 1.38 7.21
C HIS A 251 6.13 1.60 7.84
N ALA A 252 5.64 0.66 8.65
CA ALA A 252 4.33 0.77 9.32
C ALA A 252 4.27 1.98 10.26
N ALA A 253 5.36 2.25 10.99
CA ALA A 253 5.51 3.44 11.84
C ALA A 253 5.51 4.77 11.07
N GLN A 254 5.59 4.71 9.75
CA GLN A 254 5.54 5.86 8.84
C GLN A 254 4.32 5.78 7.90
N GLY A 255 3.29 5.01 8.27
CA GLY A 255 2.06 4.85 7.47
C GLY A 255 2.26 4.14 6.13
N PHE A 256 3.30 3.31 5.99
CA PHE A 256 3.70 2.66 4.73
C PHE A 256 3.92 3.65 3.57
N ALA A 257 4.39 4.87 3.86
CA ALA A 257 4.64 5.86 2.81
C ALA A 257 5.75 5.39 1.85
N ASN A 258 5.36 5.03 0.61
CA ASN A 258 6.28 4.49 -0.40
C ASN A 258 7.33 5.49 -0.89
N ASN A 259 7.15 6.79 -0.64
CA ASN A 259 8.06 7.87 -1.03
C ASN A 259 8.96 8.36 0.13
N LEU A 260 9.02 7.60 1.23
CA LEU A 260 9.90 7.89 2.36
C LEU A 260 11.36 7.99 1.90
N ARG A 261 11.97 9.14 2.16
CA ARG A 261 13.40 9.35 1.93
C ARG A 261 14.21 8.71 3.06
N VAL A 262 14.49 7.42 2.92
CA VAL A 262 15.35 6.69 3.88
C VAL A 262 16.82 7.04 3.62
N SER A 263 17.49 7.61 4.62
CA SER A 263 18.91 7.99 4.52
C SER A 263 19.87 6.82 4.75
N SER A 264 19.45 5.83 5.53
CA SER A 264 20.23 4.64 5.86
C SER A 264 19.26 3.50 6.15
N ALA A 265 19.30 2.47 5.29
CA ALA A 265 18.45 1.29 5.44
C ALA A 265 18.70 0.57 6.77
N SER A 266 19.95 0.52 7.25
CA SER A 266 20.31 -0.09 8.53
C SER A 266 19.72 0.66 9.72
N ARG A 267 19.81 2.00 9.75
CA ARG A 267 19.20 2.82 10.80
C ARG A 267 17.68 2.72 10.79
N PHE A 268 17.08 2.69 9.60
CA PHE A 268 15.64 2.58 9.45
C PHE A 268 15.14 1.20 9.92
N ALA A 269 15.84 0.11 9.55
CA ALA A 269 15.57 -1.22 10.07
C ALA A 269 15.74 -1.31 11.59
N ALA A 270 16.80 -0.70 12.16
CA ALA A 270 17.01 -0.69 13.60
C ALA A 270 15.86 0.00 14.34
N ALA A 271 15.40 1.16 13.85
CA ALA A 271 14.24 1.84 14.42
C ALA A 271 12.97 0.98 14.37
N GLY A 272 12.71 0.30 13.24
CA GLY A 272 11.58 -0.63 13.13
C GLY A 272 11.70 -1.83 14.07
N ARG A 273 12.92 -2.35 14.29
CA ARG A 273 13.17 -3.43 15.26
C ARG A 273 12.83 -2.97 16.68
N ASP A 274 13.34 -1.81 17.08
CA ASP A 274 13.13 -1.28 18.43
C ASP A 274 11.65 -1.05 18.71
N ASP A 275 10.93 -0.50 17.72
CA ASP A 275 9.50 -0.26 17.82
C ASP A 275 8.69 -1.56 17.90
N ALA A 276 9.00 -2.54 17.05
CA ALA A 276 8.38 -3.85 17.11
C ALA A 276 8.59 -4.52 18.47
N LEU A 277 9.82 -4.53 18.97
CA LEU A 277 10.14 -5.14 20.27
C LEU A 277 9.43 -4.45 21.42
N ARG A 278 9.31 -3.11 21.40
CA ARG A 278 8.54 -2.34 22.39
C ARG A 278 7.07 -2.77 22.41
N ILE A 279 6.45 -2.91 21.24
CA ILE A 279 5.05 -3.30 21.10
C ILE A 279 4.84 -4.74 21.55
N ILE A 280 5.68 -5.66 21.06
CA ILE A 280 5.64 -7.08 21.40
C ILE A 280 5.83 -7.25 22.91
N ALA A 281 6.78 -6.56 23.53
CA ALA A 281 6.94 -6.57 24.99
C ALA A 281 5.69 -6.08 25.73
N GLY A 282 4.99 -5.08 25.18
CA GLY A 282 3.69 -4.65 25.68
C GLY A 282 2.62 -5.74 25.62
N LEU A 283 2.55 -6.48 24.51
CA LEU A 283 1.59 -7.58 24.29
C LEU A 283 1.86 -8.77 25.23
N PHE A 284 3.13 -9.06 25.54
CA PHE A 284 3.56 -10.16 26.42
C PHE A 284 3.91 -9.71 27.86
N ARG A 285 3.42 -8.54 28.29
CA ARG A 285 3.80 -7.94 29.57
C ARG A 285 3.64 -8.90 30.75
N ARG A 286 2.51 -9.60 30.83
CA ARG A 286 2.22 -10.53 31.94
C ARG A 286 3.21 -11.69 32.00
N GLU A 287 3.60 -12.23 30.85
CA GLU A 287 4.55 -13.33 30.76
C GLU A 287 5.97 -12.88 31.10
N ILE A 288 6.37 -11.68 30.66
CA ILE A 288 7.66 -11.09 30.98
C ILE A 288 7.78 -10.78 32.47
N GLU A 289 6.73 -10.20 33.08
CA GLU A 289 6.65 -9.96 34.52
C GLU A 289 6.72 -11.27 35.34
N ALA A 290 6.25 -12.38 34.78
CA ALA A 290 6.37 -13.72 35.36
C ALA A 290 7.74 -14.39 35.12
N GLY A 291 8.74 -13.66 34.61
CA GLY A 291 10.09 -14.16 34.36
C GLY A 291 10.22 -15.07 33.15
N LYS A 292 9.30 -14.97 32.17
CA LYS A 292 9.39 -15.72 30.91
C LYS A 292 10.09 -14.91 29.83
N ARG A 293 10.80 -15.59 28.94
CA ARG A 293 11.31 -15.05 27.68
C ARG A 293 10.39 -15.43 26.51
N ILE A 294 10.30 -14.55 25.52
CA ILE A 294 9.53 -14.80 24.29
C ILE A 294 10.49 -15.25 23.20
N VAL A 295 10.20 -16.40 22.59
CA VAL A 295 10.97 -16.98 21.50
C VAL A 295 10.04 -17.18 20.32
N PHE A 296 10.41 -16.63 19.16
CA PHE A 296 9.70 -16.92 17.92
C PHE A 296 10.19 -18.25 17.35
N THR A 297 9.25 -19.11 17.01
CA THR A 297 9.47 -20.45 16.47
C THR A 297 8.69 -20.61 15.17
N ASP A 298 8.91 -21.71 14.45
CA ASP A 298 8.16 -22.03 13.23
C ASP A 298 6.65 -22.21 13.50
N GLU A 299 6.25 -22.44 14.75
CA GLU A 299 4.86 -22.58 15.19
C GLU A 299 4.28 -21.27 15.77
N GLY A 300 5.04 -20.18 15.76
CA GLY A 300 4.63 -18.88 16.30
C GLY A 300 5.41 -18.48 17.56
N ALA A 301 4.88 -17.50 18.28
CA ALA A 301 5.53 -16.94 19.47
C ALA A 301 5.28 -17.82 20.70
N GLN A 302 6.35 -18.35 21.28
CA GLN A 302 6.28 -19.21 22.48
C GLN A 302 6.90 -18.53 23.69
N THR A 303 6.31 -18.76 24.87
CA THR A 303 6.87 -18.30 26.14
C THR A 303 7.67 -19.42 26.79
N GLN A 304 8.93 -19.17 27.12
CA GLN A 304 9.82 -20.12 27.79
C GLN A 304 10.28 -19.55 29.14
N PRO A 305 10.64 -20.38 30.13
CA PRO A 305 11.38 -19.91 31.31
C PRO A 305 12.65 -19.17 30.87
N ALA A 306 12.99 -18.07 31.56
CA ALA A 306 14.20 -17.28 31.30
C ALA A 306 15.49 -18.05 31.57
#